data_AF-A0A850BCN2-F1
#
_entry.id   AF-A0A850BCN2-F1
#
_cell.length_a   1.000
_cell.length_b   1.000
_cell.length_c   1.000
_cell.angle_alpha   90.00
_cell.angle_beta   90.00
_cell.angle_gamma   90.00
#
_symmetry.space_group_name_H-M   'P 1'
#
loop_
_entity.id
_entity.type
_entity.pdbx_description
1 polymer ?
#
loop_
_entity_poly.entity_id
_entity_poly.type
_entity_poly.pdbx_seq_one_letter_code
_entity_poly.pdbx_strand_id
1 'polypeptide(L)' 'MANTPKWNIRLRHEWLATPLKKKRVKRGQKARIGLLEAEQRKAAKKAAKPEPQST' A
#
# COMPACT_ATOMS: atom_id res chain seq x y z
N MET A 1 -7.09 4.87 -31.93
CA MET A 1 -7.74 3.57 -31.58
C MET A 1 -8.50 3.72 -30.27
N ALA A 2 -9.83 3.79 -30.30
CA ALA A 2 -10.66 4.12 -29.13
C ALA A 2 -10.99 2.92 -28.20
N ASN A 3 -10.45 1.72 -28.46
CA ASN A 3 -10.84 0.47 -27.77
C ASN A 3 -9.81 -0.07 -26.76
N THR A 4 -8.65 0.57 -26.59
CA THR A 4 -7.64 0.17 -25.61
C THR A 4 -8.12 0.13 -24.14
N PRO A 5 -8.94 1.08 -23.64
CA PRO A 5 -9.33 1.05 -22.23
C PRO A 5 -10.27 -0.11 -21.89
N LYS A 6 -11.18 -0.50 -22.79
CA LYS A 6 -12.16 -1.58 -22.54
C LYS A 6 -11.50 -2.95 -22.49
N TRP A 7 -10.49 -3.19 -23.34
CA TRP A 7 -9.69 -4.43 -23.33
C TRP A 7 -8.83 -4.53 -22.06
N ASN A 8 -8.18 -3.44 -21.65
CA ASN A 8 -7.39 -3.40 -20.43
C ASN A 8 -8.23 -3.58 -19.15
N ILE A 9 -9.45 -3.05 -19.11
CA ILE A 9 -10.37 -3.27 -18.00
C ILE A 9 -10.83 -4.73 -17.95
N ARG A 10 -11.20 -5.33 -19.09
CA ARG A 10 -11.60 -6.75 -19.15
C ARG A 10 -10.47 -7.67 -18.70
N LEU A 11 -9.25 -7.48 -19.22
CA LEU A 11 -8.07 -8.22 -18.81
C LEU A 11 -7.73 -8.02 -17.33
N ARG A 12 -7.84 -6.78 -16.82
CA ARG A 12 -7.69 -6.53 -15.37
C ARG A 12 -8.76 -7.23 -14.57
N HIS A 13 -10.02 -7.22 -14.99
CA HIS A 13 -11.11 -7.91 -14.30
C HIS A 13 -10.90 -9.43 -14.29
N GLU A 14 -10.49 -10.01 -15.41
CA GLU A 14 -10.15 -11.43 -15.51
C GLU A 14 -8.95 -11.79 -14.62
N TRP A 15 -7.89 -10.97 -14.61
CA TRP A 15 -6.74 -11.18 -13.71
C TRP A 15 -7.02 -10.88 -12.23
N LEU A 16 -7.94 -9.98 -11.92
CA LEU A 16 -8.39 -9.70 -10.55
C LEU A 16 -9.33 -10.81 -10.05
N ALA A 17 -10.04 -11.50 -10.95
CA ALA A 17 -10.87 -12.65 -10.62
C ALA A 17 -10.02 -13.88 -10.26
N THR A 18 -8.84 -14.04 -10.87
CA THR A 18 -7.92 -15.12 -10.47
C THR A 18 -7.35 -14.85 -9.08
N PRO A 19 -7.54 -15.76 -8.10
CA PRO A 19 -6.97 -15.58 -6.78
C PRO A 19 -5.44 -15.45 -6.86
N LEU A 20 -4.90 -14.42 -6.20
CA LEU A 20 -3.46 -14.26 -6.13
C LEU A 20 -2.81 -15.46 -5.44
N LYS A 21 -1.69 -15.95 -5.98
CA LYS A 21 -0.91 -17.03 -5.35
C LYS A 21 -0.62 -16.68 -3.89
N LYS A 22 -0.77 -17.66 -2.97
CA LYS A 22 -0.56 -17.50 -1.52
C LYS A 22 0.74 -16.77 -1.17
N LYS A 23 1.84 -17.04 -1.91
CA LYS A 23 3.14 -16.36 -1.73
C LYS A 23 3.08 -14.85 -1.98
N ARG A 24 2.33 -14.40 -3.00
CA ARG A 24 2.17 -12.98 -3.33
C ARG A 24 1.31 -12.26 -2.28
N VAL A 25 0.24 -12.89 -1.82
CA VAL A 25 -0.61 -12.36 -0.73
C VAL A 25 0.20 -12.20 0.55
N LYS A 26 0.93 -13.23 0.98
CA LYS A 26 1.79 -13.17 2.18
C LYS A 26 2.87 -12.08 2.07
N ARG A 27 3.47 -11.90 0.88
CA ARG A 27 4.44 -10.81 0.64
C ARG A 27 3.80 -9.43 0.80
N GLY A 28 2.61 -9.22 0.23
CA GLY A 28 1.86 -7.97 0.36
C GLY A 28 1.45 -7.68 1.81
N GLN A 29 0.99 -8.70 2.55
CA GLN A 29 0.67 -8.58 3.97
C GLN A 29 1.89 -8.19 4.81
N LYS A 30 3.05 -8.84 4.60
CA LYS A 30 4.30 -8.48 5.28
C LYS A 30 4.74 -7.05 4.98
N ALA A 31 4.66 -6.63 3.71
CA ALA A 31 4.98 -5.26 3.32
C ALA A 31 4.04 -4.24 3.99
N ARG A 32 2.75 -4.57 4.10
CA ARG A 32 1.76 -3.73 4.77
C ARG A 32 2.02 -3.60 6.27
N ILE A 33 2.37 -4.70 6.95
CA ILE A 33 2.75 -4.66 8.38
C ILE A 33 4.01 -3.80 8.57
N GLY A 34 5.05 -4.01 7.76
CA GLY A 34 6.27 -3.20 7.84
C GLY A 34 6.04 -1.71 7.55
N LEU A 35 5.10 -1.39 6.66
CA LEU A 35 4.67 -0.01 6.39
C LEU A 35 3.96 0.59 7.61
N LEU A 36 3.01 -0.13 8.23
CA LEU A 36 2.33 0.31 9.45
C LEU A 36 3.32 0.55 10.59
N GLU A 37 4.28 -0.35 10.80
CA GLU A 37 5.34 -0.15 11.80
C GLU A 37 6.20 1.09 11.49
N ALA A 38 6.56 1.30 10.22
CA ALA A 38 7.34 2.47 9.81
C ALA A 38 6.55 3.78 10.02
N GLU A 39 5.25 3.78 9.75
CA GLU A 39 4.35 4.90 10.02
C GLU A 39 4.24 5.16 11.53
N GLN A 40 4.08 4.12 12.35
CA GLN A 40 4.07 4.24 13.81
C GLN A 40 5.39 4.82 14.35
N ARG A 41 6.55 4.36 13.86
CA ARG A 41 7.85 4.94 14.24
C ARG A 41 7.95 6.42 13.87
N LYS A 42 7.48 6.81 12.68
CA LYS A 42 7.44 8.21 12.26
C LYS A 42 6.49 9.04 13.14
N ALA A 43 5.32 8.51 13.48
CA ALA A 43 4.36 9.16 14.36
C ALA A 43 4.93 9.36 15.78
N ALA A 44 5.56 8.33 16.35
CA ALA A 44 6.22 8.42 17.64
C ALA A 44 7.36 9.45 17.65
N LYS A 45 8.15 9.52 16.56
CA LYS A 45 9.21 10.52 16.42
C LYS A 45 8.68 11.96 16.34
N LYS A 46 7.48 12.15 15.76
CA LYS A 46 6.79 13.46 15.76
C LYS A 46 6.29 13.81 17.16
N ALA A 47 5.68 12.86 17.88
CA ALA A 47 5.17 13.08 19.23
C ALA A 47 6.28 13.34 20.27
N ALA A 48 7.45 12.73 20.10
CA ALA A 48 8.60 12.91 20.99
C ALA A 48 9.38 14.21 20.77
N LYS A 49 9.07 14.97 19.71
CA LYS A 49 9.67 16.28 19.49
C LYS A 49 8.70 17.34 20.06
N PRO A 50 8.91 17.86 21.29
CA PRO A 50 8.15 19.00 21.72
C PRO A 50 8.45 20.14 20.75
N GLU A 51 7.38 20.80 20.29
CA GLU A 51 7.45 22.04 19.52
C GLU A 51 8.50 22.97 20.15
N PRO A 52 9.42 23.58 19.38
CA PRO A 52 10.26 24.62 19.93
C PRO A 52 9.32 25.75 20.37
N GLN A 53 9.18 25.92 21.69
CA GLN A 53 8.50 27.09 22.26
C GLN A 53 9.12 28.32 21.60
N SER A 54 8.31 29.02 20.81
CA SER A 54 8.65 30.32 20.27
C SER A 54 8.73 31.28 21.45
N THR A 55 9.95 31.72 21.73
CA THR A 55 10.28 32.85 22.59
C THR A 55 9.73 34.15 22.03
#